data_AF-A0A7R9VY54-F1
#
_entry.id   AF-A0A7R9VY54-F1
#
_cell.length_a   1.000
_cell.length_b   1.000
_cell.length_c   1.000
_cell.angle_alpha   90.00
_cell.angle_beta   90.00
_cell.angle_gamma   90.00
#
_symmetry.space_group_name_H-M   'P 1'
#
loop_
_entity.id
_entity.type
_entity.pdbx_description
1 polymer ?
#
loop_
_entity_poly.entity_id
_entity_poly.type
_entity_poly.pdbx_seq_one_letter_code
_entity_poly.pdbx_strand_id
1 'polypeptide(L)'
;MMRLSILSTLLIKTCLASEPSLIQYDPDASERQQETDAVAASIQNELRTHTTYGQTFELNHGPVPYPESLAESMIIQETLLFQSNANPDLGLIYGVAESFNINTVDDYDAMYAALEPVIPIPLTRDFSDEAFARDRLTLKGSRLRAVSWYERLDRRLRASPAYSVCGIRHVGKLKRWNRLFVEDLSFVGEYNDPAAPSKYAPSAKGYFCLARRTGKFMPLAIHLLDTDIIYYPSDSEDDWALAKMALNAASINVQQMDHFIETHLMLEPIRVELLRSVSDKHPVYKLLEHHFTQLFGNTPAGLIGLLSEGTTYDKTWGWGATGTLRFLQEKLPEASFAEGFDYRMNQAGLQYIPVYPYRDYGQMHWNALEKFLTLYLEPYYSTNAKKSSLDASKSKSSSKSKPKAASKSESNSKQNKGSKHKTSKKSLELELDTELQSWASASCTVVNDFPCHFHDIDDVVHTLTSIIFRLTVQHHVMNSDGTHHSISYPFSL
;
A
#
# COMPACT_ATOMS: atom_id res chain seq x y z
N MET A 1 13.36 32.00 -16.83
CA MET A 1 13.68 31.19 -18.02
C MET A 1 15.04 30.46 -17.97
N MET A 2 16.18 31.10 -17.70
CA MET A 2 17.50 30.41 -17.81
C MET A 2 17.93 29.60 -16.57
N ARG A 3 17.33 29.81 -15.38
CA ARG A 3 17.68 29.09 -14.14
C ARG A 3 16.92 27.75 -13.94
N LEU A 4 15.66 27.67 -14.35
CA LEU A 4 14.82 26.45 -14.22
C LEU A 4 15.10 25.40 -15.30
N SER A 5 15.49 25.82 -16.50
CA SER A 5 15.97 24.92 -17.56
C SER A 5 17.24 24.17 -17.11
N ILE A 6 18.06 24.75 -16.23
CA ILE A 6 19.24 24.06 -15.68
C ILE A 6 18.82 22.99 -14.68
N LEU A 7 17.83 23.22 -13.80
CA LEU A 7 17.35 22.22 -12.83
C LEU A 7 16.61 21.03 -13.47
N SER A 8 15.74 21.28 -14.44
CA SER A 8 15.03 20.22 -15.17
C SER A 8 15.96 19.41 -16.09
N THR A 9 17.04 20.03 -16.59
CA THR A 9 18.09 19.30 -17.33
C THR A 9 19.08 18.61 -16.39
N LEU A 10 19.26 19.07 -15.15
CA LEU A 10 20.10 18.41 -14.13
C LEU A 10 19.47 17.05 -13.75
N LEU A 11 18.19 17.03 -13.39
CA LEU A 11 17.46 15.82 -12.98
C LEU A 11 17.43 14.72 -14.06
N ILE A 12 17.42 15.09 -15.34
CA ILE A 12 17.35 14.14 -16.46
C ILE A 12 18.75 13.72 -16.97
N LYS A 13 19.81 14.54 -16.78
CA LYS A 13 21.18 14.18 -17.21
C LYS A 13 22.05 13.53 -16.12
N THR A 14 21.76 13.68 -14.83
CA THR A 14 22.61 13.09 -13.77
C THR A 14 22.20 11.68 -13.36
N CYS A 15 21.01 11.20 -13.76
CA CYS A 15 20.57 9.87 -13.35
C CYS A 15 21.37 8.71 -13.98
N LEU A 16 22.18 8.98 -15.02
CA LEU A 16 22.99 7.98 -15.74
C LEU A 16 24.52 8.15 -15.64
N ALA A 17 25.04 9.06 -14.81
CA ALA A 17 26.46 9.46 -14.92
C ALA A 17 27.37 9.22 -13.70
N SER A 18 26.83 8.98 -12.48
CA SER A 18 27.65 8.76 -11.29
C SER A 18 27.33 7.45 -10.57
N GLU A 19 28.39 6.74 -10.13
CA GLU A 19 28.24 5.56 -9.28
C GLU A 19 27.61 5.98 -7.93
N PRO A 20 26.63 5.22 -7.40
CA PRO A 20 26.02 5.54 -6.11
C PRO A 20 27.05 5.55 -4.99
N SER A 21 26.91 6.47 -4.03
CA SER A 21 27.83 6.59 -2.89
C SER A 21 27.16 7.18 -1.67
N LEU A 22 27.72 6.90 -0.49
CA LEU A 22 27.30 7.51 0.78
C LEU A 22 28.06 8.81 1.02
N ILE A 23 27.40 9.79 1.66
CA ILE A 23 27.94 11.14 1.88
C ILE A 23 29.30 11.13 2.60
N GLN A 24 29.50 10.24 3.56
CA GLN A 24 30.74 10.09 4.33
C GLN A 24 31.94 9.61 3.50
N TYR A 25 31.70 9.14 2.27
CA TYR A 25 32.74 8.70 1.34
C TYR A 25 32.81 9.57 0.07
N ASP A 26 31.97 10.61 -0.02
CA ASP A 26 31.90 11.50 -1.18
C ASP A 26 32.97 12.60 -1.06
N PRO A 27 33.94 12.70 -1.99
CA PRO A 27 34.96 13.76 -1.95
C PRO A 27 34.37 15.16 -2.11
N ASP A 28 33.18 15.27 -2.71
CA ASP A 28 32.49 16.52 -3.01
C ASP A 28 31.25 16.70 -2.10
N ALA A 29 31.29 16.15 -0.88
CA ALA A 29 30.17 16.16 0.08
C ALA A 29 29.55 17.55 0.32
N SER A 30 30.34 18.63 0.28
CA SER A 30 29.81 20.00 0.42
C SER A 30 28.99 20.45 -0.78
N GLU A 31 29.37 20.07 -2.00
CA GLU A 31 28.61 20.38 -3.21
C GLU A 31 27.33 19.54 -3.25
N ARG A 32 27.45 18.25 -2.92
CA ARG A 32 26.32 17.33 -2.75
C ARG A 32 25.28 17.84 -1.75
N GLN A 33 25.70 18.39 -0.61
CA GLN A 33 24.77 18.99 0.35
C GLN A 33 24.11 20.25 -0.22
N GLN A 34 24.85 21.11 -0.92
CA GLN A 34 24.28 22.32 -1.54
C GLN A 34 23.25 21.98 -2.63
N GLU A 35 23.49 20.94 -3.43
CA GLU A 35 22.52 20.42 -4.41
C GLU A 35 21.23 19.95 -3.72
N THR A 36 21.37 19.19 -2.64
CA THR A 36 20.24 18.68 -1.84
C THR A 36 19.46 19.82 -1.18
N ASP A 37 20.15 20.80 -0.57
CA ASP A 37 19.54 21.99 0.04
C ASP A 37 18.77 22.83 -0.99
N ALA A 38 19.30 22.93 -2.22
CA ALA A 38 18.63 23.64 -3.32
C ALA A 38 17.33 22.93 -3.76
N VAL A 39 17.33 21.59 -3.81
CA VAL A 39 16.11 20.81 -4.04
C VAL A 39 15.13 21.02 -2.88
N ALA A 40 15.62 20.95 -1.63
CA ALA A 40 14.79 21.15 -0.45
C ALA A 40 14.13 22.53 -0.39
N ALA A 41 14.79 23.57 -0.90
CA ALA A 41 14.21 24.91 -1.00
C ALA A 41 13.11 25.03 -2.09
N SER A 42 13.00 24.04 -2.99
CA SER A 42 12.11 24.07 -4.15
C SER A 42 10.87 23.17 -4.05
N ILE A 43 10.81 22.29 -3.04
CA ILE A 43 9.69 21.39 -2.79
C ILE A 43 9.51 21.16 -1.29
N GLN A 44 8.25 21.11 -0.84
CA GLN A 44 7.90 20.93 0.56
C GLN A 44 6.56 20.19 0.68
N ASN A 45 6.32 19.63 1.87
CA ASN A 45 5.05 19.03 2.24
C ASN A 45 4.07 20.12 2.67
N GLU A 46 3.02 20.33 1.88
CA GLU A 46 1.99 21.35 2.11
C GLU A 46 0.61 20.72 2.17
N LEU A 47 -0.28 21.31 2.96
CA LEU A 47 -1.67 20.87 3.07
C LEU A 47 -2.32 20.89 1.68
N ARG A 48 -2.81 19.73 1.23
CA ARG A 48 -3.52 19.60 -0.03
C ARG A 48 -5.00 19.68 0.20
N THR A 49 -5.70 20.27 -0.75
CA THR A 49 -7.16 20.39 -0.72
C THR A 49 -7.75 20.00 -2.06
N HIS A 50 -8.95 19.44 -2.04
CA HIS A 50 -9.72 19.17 -3.26
C HIS A 50 -11.13 19.72 -3.13
N THR A 51 -11.62 20.39 -4.17
CA THR A 51 -12.95 21.01 -4.18
C THR A 51 -13.86 20.31 -5.19
N THR A 52 -15.01 19.84 -4.73
CA THR A 52 -16.06 19.24 -5.58
C THR A 52 -17.43 19.62 -5.05
N TYR A 53 -18.43 19.83 -5.92
CA TYR A 53 -19.77 20.30 -5.53
C TYR A 53 -19.75 21.54 -4.60
N GLY A 54 -18.77 22.44 -4.80
CA GLY A 54 -18.59 23.63 -3.97
C GLY A 54 -18.11 23.38 -2.53
N GLN A 55 -17.83 22.12 -2.15
CA GLN A 55 -17.26 21.75 -0.86
C GLN A 55 -15.76 21.51 -1.01
N THR A 56 -14.97 21.98 -0.03
CA THR A 56 -13.51 21.78 -0.01
C THR A 56 -13.14 20.81 1.08
N PHE A 57 -12.35 19.80 0.71
CA PHE A 57 -11.89 18.73 1.58
C PHE A 57 -10.39 18.82 1.76
N GLU A 58 -9.93 18.65 2.99
CA GLU A 58 -8.50 18.58 3.32
C GLU A 58 -7.99 17.15 3.14
N LEU A 59 -6.77 17.03 2.60
CA LEU A 59 -6.05 15.78 2.40
C LEU A 59 -4.72 15.84 3.16
N ASN A 60 -3.92 14.77 3.08
CA ASN A 60 -2.60 14.76 3.69
C ASN A 60 -1.66 15.77 3.03
N HIS A 61 -0.63 16.16 3.77
CA HIS A 61 0.43 17.01 3.24
C HIS A 61 1.18 16.28 2.13
N GLY A 62 1.56 17.01 1.09
CA GLY A 62 2.27 16.50 -0.08
C GLY A 62 2.76 17.65 -0.96
N PRO A 63 3.28 17.37 -2.17
CA PRO A 63 3.70 18.43 -3.06
C PRO A 63 2.49 19.19 -3.61
N VAL A 64 2.52 20.53 -3.50
CA VAL A 64 1.51 21.42 -4.11
C VAL A 64 2.12 22.11 -5.32
N PRO A 65 1.51 22.01 -6.52
CA PRO A 65 2.04 22.66 -7.71
C PRO A 65 1.74 24.16 -7.70
N TYR A 66 2.79 24.98 -7.78
CA TYR A 66 2.72 26.40 -8.10
C TYR A 66 3.41 26.68 -9.44
N PRO A 67 3.05 27.75 -10.16
CA PRO A 67 3.71 28.09 -11.43
C PRO A 67 5.23 28.14 -11.30
N GLU A 68 5.92 27.42 -12.17
CA GLU A 68 7.37 27.24 -12.22
C GLU A 68 7.99 26.51 -11.01
N SER A 69 7.19 25.84 -10.18
CA SER A 69 7.71 25.03 -9.07
C SER A 69 8.25 23.67 -9.54
N LEU A 70 9.11 23.06 -8.71
CA LEU A 70 9.56 21.69 -8.94
C LEU A 70 8.38 20.71 -8.86
N ALA A 71 7.48 20.90 -7.89
CA ALA A 71 6.26 20.09 -7.74
C ALA A 71 5.40 20.10 -9.01
N GLU A 72 5.14 21.28 -9.59
CA GLU A 72 4.41 21.40 -10.86
C GLU A 72 5.09 20.60 -11.99
N SER A 73 6.41 20.77 -12.14
CA SER A 73 7.16 20.08 -13.19
C SER A 73 7.10 18.55 -13.05
N MET A 74 7.30 18.03 -11.83
CA MET A 74 7.26 16.60 -11.55
C MET A 74 5.85 16.02 -11.77
N ILE A 75 4.82 16.70 -11.24
CA ILE A 75 3.42 16.28 -11.39
C ILE A 75 3.03 16.25 -12.88
N ILE A 76 3.36 17.27 -13.67
CA ILE A 76 3.06 17.30 -15.11
C ILE A 76 3.75 16.15 -15.82
N GLN A 77 5.04 15.95 -15.60
CA GLN A 77 5.81 14.88 -16.26
C GLN A 77 5.23 13.49 -15.95
N GLU A 78 4.93 13.24 -14.68
CA GLU A 78 4.37 11.96 -14.24
C GLU A 78 2.93 11.75 -14.72
N THR A 79 2.13 12.82 -14.79
CA THR A 79 0.76 12.76 -15.36
C THR A 79 0.81 12.43 -16.85
N LEU A 80 1.75 13.00 -17.61
CA LEU A 80 1.94 12.66 -19.02
C LEU A 80 2.36 11.19 -19.19
N LEU A 81 3.25 10.68 -18.33
CA LEU A 81 3.61 9.26 -18.32
C LEU A 81 2.40 8.37 -18.01
N PHE A 82 1.59 8.74 -17.02
CA PHE A 82 0.35 8.05 -16.69
C PHE A 82 -0.61 8.00 -17.89
N GLN A 83 -0.86 9.15 -18.53
CA GLN A 83 -1.72 9.22 -19.72
C GLN A 83 -1.18 8.39 -20.88
N SER A 84 0.14 8.31 -21.06
CA SER A 84 0.75 7.50 -22.13
C SER A 84 0.55 5.99 -21.93
N ASN A 85 0.27 5.55 -20.70
CA ASN A 85 -0.01 4.16 -20.34
C ASN A 85 -1.52 3.86 -20.25
N ALA A 86 -2.40 4.85 -20.46
CA ALA A 86 -3.84 4.63 -20.41
C ALA A 86 -4.30 3.71 -21.55
N ASN A 87 -5.30 2.87 -21.27
CA ASN A 87 -5.86 1.97 -22.29
C ASN A 87 -6.50 2.80 -23.42
N PRO A 88 -6.02 2.69 -24.68
CA PRO A 88 -6.54 3.47 -25.79
C PRO A 88 -8.00 3.11 -26.14
N ASP A 89 -8.46 1.93 -25.73
CA ASP A 89 -9.79 1.40 -26.04
C ASP A 89 -10.83 1.73 -24.96
N LEU A 90 -10.54 2.60 -23.99
CA LEU A 90 -11.49 2.98 -22.94
C LEU A 90 -12.87 3.39 -23.48
N GLY A 91 -12.90 4.22 -24.53
CA GLY A 91 -14.17 4.65 -25.15
C GLY A 91 -14.95 3.50 -25.78
N LEU A 92 -14.25 2.51 -26.35
CA LEU A 92 -14.88 1.30 -26.91
C LEU A 92 -15.45 0.43 -25.78
N ILE A 93 -14.70 0.24 -24.70
CA ILE A 93 -15.16 -0.55 -23.53
C ILE A 93 -16.46 0.03 -22.98
N TYR A 94 -16.51 1.35 -22.75
CA TYR A 94 -17.73 2.02 -22.28
C TYR A 94 -18.87 1.89 -23.29
N GLY A 95 -18.62 2.14 -24.58
CA GLY A 95 -19.65 2.05 -25.61
C GLY A 95 -20.23 0.64 -25.76
N VAL A 96 -19.41 -0.41 -25.63
CA VAL A 96 -19.90 -1.80 -25.62
C VAL A 96 -20.75 -2.03 -24.37
N ALA A 97 -20.25 -1.73 -23.17
CA ALA A 97 -20.98 -1.96 -21.93
C ALA A 97 -22.34 -1.23 -21.90
N GLU A 98 -22.39 0.04 -22.32
CA GLU A 98 -23.61 0.86 -22.36
C GLU A 98 -24.62 0.39 -23.42
N SER A 99 -24.19 -0.40 -24.41
CA SER A 99 -25.09 -0.94 -25.45
C SER A 99 -25.93 -2.14 -24.97
N PHE A 100 -25.57 -2.76 -23.85
CA PHE A 100 -26.29 -3.89 -23.29
C PHE A 100 -27.48 -3.44 -22.44
N ASN A 101 -28.66 -3.99 -22.75
CA ASN A 101 -29.84 -3.83 -21.90
C ASN A 101 -29.92 -4.99 -20.91
N ILE A 102 -29.39 -4.80 -19.70
CA ILE A 102 -29.33 -5.82 -18.65
C ILE A 102 -30.70 -6.02 -18.01
N ASN A 103 -31.33 -7.18 -18.22
CA ASN A 103 -32.62 -7.56 -17.62
C ASN A 103 -32.51 -8.81 -16.75
N THR A 104 -31.48 -9.61 -16.97
CA THR A 104 -31.21 -10.90 -16.30
C THR A 104 -29.74 -11.01 -15.91
N VAL A 105 -29.41 -11.95 -15.04
CA VAL A 105 -28.01 -12.25 -14.66
C VAL A 105 -27.19 -12.71 -15.88
N ASP A 106 -27.80 -13.50 -16.78
CA ASP A 106 -27.15 -14.02 -17.98
C ASP A 106 -26.74 -12.92 -18.98
N ASP A 107 -27.38 -11.74 -18.93
CA ASP A 107 -27.00 -10.61 -19.78
C ASP A 107 -25.60 -10.07 -19.47
N TYR A 108 -25.13 -10.22 -18.22
CA TYR A 108 -23.76 -9.88 -17.85
C TYR A 108 -22.73 -10.78 -18.54
N ASP A 109 -23.06 -12.07 -18.74
CA ASP A 109 -22.17 -13.01 -19.42
C ASP A 109 -22.01 -12.63 -20.89
N ALA A 110 -23.11 -12.25 -21.54
CA ALA A 110 -23.09 -11.76 -22.91
C ALA A 110 -22.30 -10.46 -23.03
N MET A 111 -22.46 -9.55 -22.06
CA MET A 111 -21.67 -8.31 -22.00
C MET A 111 -20.17 -8.60 -21.89
N TYR A 112 -19.76 -9.46 -20.95
CA TYR A 112 -18.35 -9.82 -20.78
C TYR A 112 -17.77 -10.53 -22.01
N ALA A 113 -18.55 -11.41 -22.65
CA ALA A 113 -18.13 -12.07 -23.89
C ALA A 113 -17.94 -11.07 -25.05
N ALA A 114 -18.77 -10.04 -25.14
CA ALA A 114 -18.62 -9.00 -26.17
C ALA A 114 -17.42 -8.07 -25.92
N LEU A 115 -16.95 -7.99 -24.67
CA LEU A 115 -15.77 -7.22 -24.30
C LEU A 115 -14.45 -7.97 -24.60
N GLU A 116 -14.47 -9.29 -24.75
CA GLU A 116 -13.33 -10.12 -25.15
C GLU A 116 -13.17 -10.05 -26.69
N PRO A 117 -12.24 -9.22 -27.23
CA PRO A 117 -10.82 -9.29 -26.86
C PRO A 117 -10.21 -8.00 -26.28
N VAL A 118 -11.00 -6.95 -26.08
CA VAL A 118 -10.53 -5.63 -25.62
C VAL A 118 -10.12 -5.68 -24.15
N ILE A 119 -10.92 -6.37 -23.33
CA ILE A 119 -10.59 -6.70 -21.94
C ILE A 119 -10.90 -8.17 -21.68
N PRO A 120 -10.08 -8.86 -20.87
CA PRO A 120 -10.31 -10.27 -20.58
C PRO A 120 -11.60 -10.46 -19.77
N ILE A 121 -12.25 -11.61 -19.93
CA ILE A 121 -13.37 -11.97 -19.06
C ILE A 121 -12.86 -12.02 -17.59
N PRO A 122 -13.58 -11.45 -16.61
CA PRO A 122 -13.20 -11.52 -15.21
C PRO A 122 -13.04 -12.97 -14.72
N LEU A 123 -12.06 -13.21 -13.84
CA LEU A 123 -11.76 -14.55 -13.33
C LEU A 123 -12.74 -14.99 -12.23
N THR A 124 -13.25 -14.06 -11.40
CA THR A 124 -14.20 -14.39 -10.33
C THR A 124 -15.63 -14.52 -10.86
N ARG A 125 -15.96 -15.67 -11.44
CA ARG A 125 -17.34 -16.01 -11.83
C ARG A 125 -17.97 -17.11 -10.98
N ASP A 126 -17.25 -17.56 -9.95
CA ASP A 126 -17.78 -18.43 -8.90
C ASP A 126 -18.39 -17.58 -7.78
N PHE A 127 -19.70 -17.60 -7.67
CA PHE A 127 -20.46 -16.84 -6.66
C PHE A 127 -20.93 -17.72 -5.49
N SER A 128 -20.37 -18.92 -5.37
CA SER A 128 -20.63 -19.81 -4.24
C SER A 128 -20.23 -19.16 -2.92
N ASP A 129 -20.80 -19.67 -1.83
CA ASP A 129 -20.45 -19.21 -0.48
C ASP A 129 -18.97 -19.40 -0.15
N GLU A 130 -18.35 -20.45 -0.69
CA GLU A 130 -16.92 -20.68 -0.53
C GLU A 130 -16.09 -19.61 -1.25
N ALA A 131 -16.42 -19.28 -2.50
CA ALA A 131 -15.75 -18.21 -3.23
C ALA A 131 -15.97 -16.85 -2.57
N PHE A 132 -17.21 -16.52 -2.20
CA PHE A 132 -17.55 -15.31 -1.46
C PHE A 132 -16.72 -15.15 -0.17
N ALA A 133 -16.59 -16.20 0.64
CA ALA A 133 -15.77 -16.14 1.83
C ALA A 133 -14.26 -16.06 1.50
N ARG A 134 -13.81 -16.76 0.47
CA ARG A 134 -12.40 -16.73 0.03
C ARG A 134 -11.95 -15.36 -0.47
N ASP A 135 -12.83 -14.54 -1.02
CA ASP A 135 -12.48 -13.16 -1.43
C ASP A 135 -11.99 -12.29 -0.26
N ARG A 136 -12.44 -12.59 0.97
CA ARG A 136 -11.95 -11.90 2.19
C ARG A 136 -10.55 -12.36 2.60
N LEU A 137 -10.03 -13.40 1.95
CA LEU A 137 -8.65 -13.88 2.10
C LEU A 137 -7.77 -13.39 0.94
N THR A 138 -8.28 -12.46 0.14
CA THR A 138 -7.57 -11.76 -0.94
C THR A 138 -7.83 -10.25 -0.85
N LEU A 139 -8.56 -9.67 -1.80
CA LEU A 139 -8.79 -8.24 -1.98
C LEU A 139 -9.71 -7.65 -0.90
N LYS A 140 -10.84 -8.31 -0.63
CA LYS A 140 -11.97 -7.77 0.15
C LYS A 140 -11.77 -7.97 1.66
N GLY A 141 -10.56 -8.30 2.09
CA GLY A 141 -10.25 -8.76 3.45
C GLY A 141 -9.73 -7.69 4.39
N SER A 142 -9.66 -6.41 4.00
CA SER A 142 -8.88 -5.40 4.74
C SER A 142 -9.36 -5.19 6.18
N ARG A 143 -10.65 -5.41 6.45
CA ARG A 143 -11.27 -5.28 7.78
C ARG A 143 -11.59 -6.63 8.45
N LEU A 144 -11.12 -7.74 7.89
CA LEU A 144 -11.35 -9.07 8.46
C LEU A 144 -10.51 -9.28 9.73
N ARG A 145 -11.16 -9.77 10.79
CA ARG A 145 -10.48 -10.16 12.03
C ARG A 145 -11.16 -11.35 12.70
N ALA A 146 -10.43 -12.09 13.52
CA ALA A 146 -11.01 -13.03 14.46
C ALA A 146 -11.88 -12.30 15.49
N VAL A 147 -13.00 -12.90 15.86
CA VAL A 147 -13.85 -12.39 16.94
C VAL A 147 -13.20 -12.70 18.28
N SER A 148 -12.99 -11.67 19.09
CA SER A 148 -12.35 -11.81 20.40
C SER A 148 -13.19 -12.63 21.37
N TRP A 149 -12.54 -13.41 22.24
CA TRP A 149 -13.25 -14.30 23.18
C TRP A 149 -14.19 -13.56 24.15
N TYR A 150 -13.89 -12.29 24.47
CA TYR A 150 -14.71 -11.42 25.32
C TYR A 150 -15.73 -10.57 24.55
N GLU A 151 -15.66 -10.52 23.22
CA GLU A 151 -16.56 -9.71 22.39
C GLU A 151 -18.00 -10.20 22.51
N ARG A 152 -18.95 -9.28 22.72
CA ARG A 152 -20.37 -9.60 22.81
C ARG A 152 -20.93 -9.71 21.40
N LEU A 153 -21.50 -10.86 21.10
CA LEU A 153 -22.15 -11.14 19.83
C LEU A 153 -23.65 -10.85 19.92
N ASP A 154 -24.23 -10.43 18.80
CA ASP A 154 -25.68 -10.36 18.65
C ASP A 154 -26.30 -11.74 18.99
N ARG A 155 -27.37 -11.73 19.79
CA ARG A 155 -28.04 -12.96 20.22
C ARG A 155 -28.69 -13.70 19.06
N ARG A 156 -29.10 -13.00 18.00
CA ARG A 156 -29.71 -13.55 16.79
C ARG A 156 -28.75 -14.48 16.05
N LEU A 157 -27.43 -14.26 16.13
CA LEU A 157 -26.42 -15.18 15.56
C LEU A 157 -26.52 -16.62 16.09
N ARG A 158 -27.20 -16.85 17.22
CA ARG A 158 -27.50 -18.20 17.72
C ARG A 158 -28.42 -19.00 16.78
N ALA A 159 -29.19 -18.34 15.92
CA ALA A 159 -30.04 -18.94 14.90
C ALA A 159 -29.27 -19.34 13.63
N SER A 160 -28.01 -18.95 13.51
CA SER A 160 -27.20 -19.27 12.32
C SER A 160 -27.06 -20.78 12.08
N PRO A 161 -26.88 -21.20 10.81
CA PRO A 161 -26.65 -22.60 10.43
C PRO A 161 -25.22 -23.09 10.77
N ALA A 162 -24.67 -22.69 11.92
CA ALA A 162 -23.28 -22.95 12.32
C ALA A 162 -22.90 -24.44 12.33
N TYR A 163 -23.85 -25.34 12.60
CA TYR A 163 -23.58 -26.78 12.53
C TYR A 163 -23.44 -27.27 11.08
N SER A 164 -24.34 -26.93 10.17
CA SER A 164 -24.29 -27.37 8.78
C SER A 164 -23.15 -26.69 8.01
N VAL A 165 -22.92 -25.40 8.26
CA VAL A 165 -21.85 -24.63 7.59
C VAL A 165 -20.48 -24.97 8.16
N CYS A 166 -20.32 -24.90 9.49
CA CYS A 166 -18.99 -24.95 10.13
C CYS A 166 -18.71 -26.27 10.87
N GLY A 167 -19.69 -27.16 11.02
CA GLY A 167 -19.57 -28.37 11.82
C GLY A 167 -19.50 -28.13 13.34
N ILE A 168 -19.88 -26.93 13.82
CA ILE A 168 -19.83 -26.54 15.24
C ILE A 168 -21.15 -25.87 15.62
N ARG A 169 -21.96 -26.54 16.46
CA ARG A 169 -23.35 -26.15 16.75
C ARG A 169 -23.54 -24.77 17.38
N HIS A 170 -22.57 -24.28 18.15
CA HIS A 170 -22.74 -23.03 18.91
C HIS A 170 -21.70 -21.99 18.49
N VAL A 171 -22.16 -20.81 18.08
CA VAL A 171 -21.29 -19.67 17.72
C VAL A 171 -20.33 -19.31 18.85
N GLY A 172 -20.76 -19.40 20.11
CA GLY A 172 -19.86 -19.21 21.26
C GLY A 172 -18.69 -20.21 21.31
N LYS A 173 -18.86 -21.44 20.80
CA LYS A 173 -17.75 -22.40 20.67
C LYS A 173 -16.84 -22.04 19.50
N LEU A 174 -17.38 -21.60 18.36
CA LEU A 174 -16.57 -21.09 17.24
C LEU A 174 -15.64 -19.97 17.72
N LYS A 175 -16.20 -18.98 18.44
CA LYS A 175 -15.46 -17.88 19.04
C LYS A 175 -14.35 -18.34 19.99
N ARG A 176 -14.69 -19.18 20.98
CA ARG A 176 -13.72 -19.69 21.97
C ARG A 176 -12.59 -20.54 21.37
N TRP A 177 -12.81 -21.12 20.20
CA TRP A 177 -11.83 -21.93 19.50
C TRP A 177 -11.09 -21.16 18.38
N ASN A 178 -11.24 -19.84 18.31
CA ASN A 178 -10.66 -18.99 17.28
C ASN A 178 -11.04 -19.41 15.85
N ARG A 179 -12.32 -19.77 15.66
CA ARG A 179 -12.90 -20.20 14.37
C ARG A 179 -14.05 -19.32 13.91
N LEU A 180 -14.22 -18.15 14.54
CA LEU A 180 -15.22 -17.15 14.17
C LEU A 180 -14.49 -15.86 13.82
N PHE A 181 -14.84 -15.29 12.69
CA PHE A 181 -14.24 -14.09 12.14
C PHE A 181 -15.36 -13.10 11.78
N VAL A 182 -15.03 -11.82 11.77
CA VAL A 182 -15.93 -10.73 11.44
C VAL A 182 -15.21 -9.76 10.51
N GLU A 183 -15.90 -9.35 9.46
CA GLU A 183 -15.61 -8.16 8.68
C GLU A 183 -16.58 -7.09 9.15
N ASP A 184 -16.07 -6.07 9.84
CA ASP A 184 -16.89 -5.04 10.49
C ASP A 184 -16.88 -3.75 9.66
N LEU A 185 -17.98 -3.51 8.96
CA LEU A 185 -18.20 -2.39 8.05
C LEU A 185 -19.40 -1.55 8.53
N SER A 186 -19.63 -1.49 9.85
CA SER A 186 -20.78 -0.79 10.42
C SER A 186 -20.79 0.71 10.20
N PHE A 187 -19.65 1.30 9.88
CA PHE A 187 -19.49 2.74 9.66
C PHE A 187 -19.79 3.15 8.22
N VAL A 188 -19.87 2.20 7.28
CA VAL A 188 -19.89 2.50 5.84
C VAL A 188 -21.06 3.40 5.45
N GLY A 189 -22.21 3.22 6.10
CA GLY A 189 -23.40 4.01 5.81
C GLY A 189 -23.26 5.51 6.10
N GLU A 190 -22.32 5.91 6.97
CA GLU A 190 -22.09 7.29 7.37
C GLU A 190 -21.56 8.17 6.22
N TYR A 191 -20.92 7.54 5.23
CA TYR A 191 -20.30 8.24 4.10
C TYR A 191 -21.19 8.30 2.85
N ASN A 192 -22.39 7.70 2.86
CA ASN A 192 -23.33 7.88 1.76
C ASN A 192 -23.71 9.36 1.58
N ASP A 193 -23.91 9.80 0.34
CA ASP A 193 -24.35 11.17 0.03
C ASP A 193 -25.88 11.26 0.09
N PRO A 194 -26.47 11.99 1.06
CA PRO A 194 -27.92 12.15 1.16
C PRO A 194 -28.54 12.84 -0.07
N ALA A 195 -27.75 13.61 -0.84
CA ALA A 195 -28.20 14.27 -2.06
C ALA A 195 -28.25 13.32 -3.28
N ALA A 196 -27.66 12.12 -3.18
CA ALA A 196 -27.63 11.14 -4.26
C ALA A 196 -28.15 9.76 -3.81
N PRO A 197 -29.43 9.66 -3.36
CA PRO A 197 -29.98 8.43 -2.75
C PRO A 197 -30.08 7.23 -3.70
N SER A 198 -29.86 7.42 -5.00
CA SER A 198 -29.82 6.33 -5.98
C SER A 198 -28.51 5.52 -5.95
N LYS A 199 -27.47 6.00 -5.26
CA LYS A 199 -26.21 5.28 -5.01
C LYS A 199 -26.11 5.02 -3.51
N TYR A 200 -25.71 3.81 -3.12
CA TYR A 200 -25.73 3.44 -1.71
C TYR A 200 -24.72 2.33 -1.39
N ALA A 201 -23.97 2.51 -0.30
CA ALA A 201 -23.17 1.48 0.35
C ALA A 201 -23.74 1.19 1.75
N PRO A 202 -24.17 -0.04 2.06
CA PRO A 202 -24.82 -0.34 3.32
C PRO A 202 -23.83 -0.45 4.48
N SER A 203 -24.28 -0.16 5.69
CA SER A 203 -23.60 -0.52 6.92
C SER A 203 -23.79 -2.01 7.17
N ALA A 204 -22.71 -2.79 7.19
CA ALA A 204 -22.80 -4.24 7.25
C ALA A 204 -21.78 -4.89 8.21
N LYS A 205 -22.12 -6.07 8.75
CA LYS A 205 -21.16 -6.97 9.40
C LYS A 205 -21.26 -8.37 8.79
N GLY A 206 -20.17 -8.84 8.21
CA GLY A 206 -20.04 -10.20 7.72
C GLY A 206 -19.42 -11.11 8.78
N TYR A 207 -20.08 -12.20 9.12
CA TYR A 207 -19.54 -13.22 10.03
C TYR A 207 -19.14 -14.45 9.25
N PHE A 208 -17.94 -14.95 9.52
CA PHE A 208 -17.34 -16.09 8.83
C PHE A 208 -16.81 -17.12 9.82
N CYS A 209 -16.65 -18.36 9.38
CA CYS A 209 -16.13 -19.42 10.21
C CYS A 209 -15.16 -20.34 9.48
N LEU A 210 -14.28 -20.99 10.25
CA LEU A 210 -13.47 -22.10 9.75
C LEU A 210 -14.18 -23.42 10.00
N ALA A 211 -14.62 -24.08 8.93
CA ALA A 211 -15.32 -25.37 9.01
C ALA A 211 -14.44 -26.47 9.64
N ARG A 212 -14.96 -27.14 10.68
CA ARG A 212 -14.20 -28.07 11.53
C ARG A 212 -13.55 -29.21 10.77
N ARG A 213 -14.26 -29.79 9.80
CA ARG A 213 -13.82 -30.99 9.08
C ARG A 213 -12.94 -30.70 7.87
N THR A 214 -13.25 -29.63 7.13
CA THR A 214 -12.60 -29.33 5.86
C THR A 214 -11.53 -28.25 5.98
N GLY A 215 -11.54 -27.44 7.04
CA GLY A 215 -10.67 -26.27 7.17
C GLY A 215 -11.05 -25.10 6.26
N LYS A 216 -12.14 -25.23 5.48
CA LYS A 216 -12.63 -24.18 4.58
C LYS A 216 -13.13 -22.98 5.37
N PHE A 217 -12.89 -21.79 4.83
CA PHE A 217 -13.42 -20.53 5.34
C PHE A 217 -14.77 -20.27 4.67
N MET A 218 -15.82 -20.14 5.48
CA MET A 218 -17.22 -20.13 5.02
C MET A 218 -18.00 -18.95 5.63
N PRO A 219 -18.98 -18.36 4.93
CA PRO A 219 -19.83 -17.31 5.47
C PRO A 219 -20.89 -17.93 6.39
N LEU A 220 -21.22 -17.23 7.47
CA LEU A 220 -22.13 -17.71 8.52
C LEU A 220 -23.36 -16.83 8.68
N ALA A 221 -23.20 -15.51 8.57
CA ALA A 221 -24.27 -14.54 8.69
C ALA A 221 -23.83 -13.18 8.13
N ILE A 222 -24.78 -12.38 7.65
CA ILE A 222 -24.56 -10.98 7.26
C ILE A 222 -25.61 -10.14 7.97
N HIS A 223 -25.18 -9.19 8.80
CA HIS A 223 -26.06 -8.21 9.43
C HIS A 223 -26.02 -6.94 8.59
N LEU A 224 -27.16 -6.55 8.01
CA LEU A 224 -27.35 -5.22 7.44
C LEU A 224 -27.90 -4.32 8.54
N LEU A 225 -27.11 -3.34 8.97
CA LEU A 225 -27.40 -2.55 10.16
C LEU A 225 -28.46 -1.49 9.88
N ASP A 226 -28.55 -1.02 8.63
CA ASP A 226 -29.50 0.03 8.24
C ASP A 226 -30.96 -0.46 8.31
N THR A 227 -31.18 -1.77 8.13
CA THR A 227 -32.50 -2.43 8.26
C THR A 227 -32.64 -3.28 9.53
N ASP A 228 -31.55 -3.45 10.27
CA ASP A 228 -31.40 -4.35 11.41
C ASP A 228 -31.80 -5.82 11.12
N ILE A 229 -31.53 -6.30 9.90
CA ILE A 229 -31.79 -7.68 9.48
C ILE A 229 -30.49 -8.49 9.47
N ILE A 230 -30.54 -9.70 10.00
CA ILE A 230 -29.44 -10.68 9.88
C ILE A 230 -29.88 -11.79 8.94
N TYR A 231 -29.17 -11.89 7.82
CA TYR A 231 -29.31 -12.94 6.82
C TYR A 231 -28.36 -14.09 7.12
N TYR A 232 -28.78 -15.29 6.73
CA TYR A 232 -28.05 -16.54 6.88
C TYR A 232 -27.99 -17.29 5.54
N PRO A 233 -26.99 -18.17 5.35
CA PRO A 233 -26.95 -19.08 4.19
C PRO A 233 -28.16 -20.02 4.04
N SER A 234 -29.05 -20.08 5.04
CA SER A 234 -30.27 -20.90 5.04
C SER A 234 -31.53 -20.13 4.66
N ASP A 235 -31.43 -18.81 4.43
CA ASP A 235 -32.54 -18.00 3.91
C ASP A 235 -32.78 -18.32 2.43
N SER A 236 -33.73 -17.62 1.79
CA SER A 236 -33.98 -17.81 0.37
C SER A 236 -32.73 -17.50 -0.46
N GLU A 237 -32.58 -18.13 -1.63
CA GLU A 237 -31.42 -17.93 -2.50
C GLU A 237 -31.24 -16.45 -2.86
N ASP A 238 -32.34 -15.77 -3.19
CA ASP A 238 -32.35 -14.34 -3.54
C ASP A 238 -31.98 -13.45 -2.35
N ASP A 239 -32.55 -13.70 -1.16
CA ASP A 239 -32.24 -12.90 0.04
C ASP A 239 -30.76 -13.04 0.43
N TRP A 240 -30.22 -14.26 0.37
CA TRP A 240 -28.83 -14.52 0.69
C TRP A 240 -27.88 -13.94 -0.37
N ALA A 241 -28.22 -14.04 -1.66
CA ALA A 241 -27.46 -13.40 -2.73
C ALA A 241 -27.43 -11.87 -2.55
N LEU A 242 -28.57 -11.24 -2.25
CA LEU A 242 -28.65 -9.81 -1.98
C LEU A 242 -27.80 -9.40 -0.76
N ALA A 243 -27.83 -10.18 0.32
CA ALA A 243 -27.00 -9.92 1.49
C ALA A 243 -25.50 -9.99 1.18
N LYS A 244 -25.08 -10.95 0.33
CA LYS A 244 -23.69 -11.05 -0.15
C LYS A 244 -23.29 -9.84 -1.00
N MET A 245 -24.14 -9.43 -1.93
CA MET A 245 -23.94 -8.22 -2.74
C MET A 245 -23.80 -6.98 -1.84
N ALA A 246 -24.70 -6.81 -0.88
CA ALA A 246 -24.65 -5.70 0.07
C ALA A 246 -23.32 -5.64 0.84
N LEU A 247 -22.81 -6.78 1.34
CA LEU A 247 -21.52 -6.82 2.00
C LEU A 247 -20.34 -6.52 1.03
N ASN A 248 -20.42 -7.00 -0.22
CA ASN A 248 -19.41 -6.71 -1.24
C ASN A 248 -19.38 -5.21 -1.58
N ALA A 249 -20.54 -4.58 -1.78
CA ALA A 249 -20.67 -3.15 -2.01
C ALA A 249 -20.09 -2.32 -0.86
N ALA A 250 -20.36 -2.71 0.40
CA ALA A 250 -19.75 -2.07 1.55
C ALA A 250 -18.22 -2.24 1.59
N SER A 251 -17.76 -3.48 1.38
CA SER A 251 -16.33 -3.83 1.46
C SER A 251 -15.51 -3.12 0.39
N ILE A 252 -16.04 -3.01 -0.84
CA ILE A 252 -15.26 -2.46 -1.94
C ILE A 252 -15.05 -0.95 -1.85
N ASN A 253 -16.04 -0.19 -1.35
CA ASN A 253 -15.87 1.25 -1.08
C ASN A 253 -14.72 1.48 -0.09
N VAL A 254 -14.69 0.69 1.00
CA VAL A 254 -13.61 0.78 2.00
C VAL A 254 -12.29 0.32 1.43
N GLN A 255 -12.25 -0.83 0.77
CA GLN A 255 -11.01 -1.42 0.26
C GLN A 255 -10.33 -0.51 -0.77
N GLN A 256 -11.09 0.13 -1.66
CA GLN A 256 -10.50 1.07 -2.61
C GLN A 256 -9.98 2.33 -1.91
N MET A 257 -10.63 2.82 -0.86
CA MET A 257 -10.08 3.96 -0.13
C MET A 257 -8.89 3.60 0.74
N ASP A 258 -8.86 2.40 1.32
CA ASP A 258 -7.68 1.86 1.97
C ASP A 258 -6.51 1.77 0.96
N HIS A 259 -6.75 1.37 -0.30
CA HIS A 259 -5.68 1.38 -1.33
C HIS A 259 -5.14 2.79 -1.54
N PHE A 260 -6.05 3.77 -1.72
CA PHE A 260 -5.64 5.11 -2.06
C PHE A 260 -4.83 5.76 -0.92
N ILE A 261 -5.26 5.52 0.33
CA ILE A 261 -4.52 5.93 1.53
C ILE A 261 -3.15 5.25 1.60
N GLU A 262 -3.11 3.93 1.53
CA GLU A 262 -1.94 3.13 1.92
C GLU A 262 -0.86 3.00 0.85
N THR A 263 -1.22 3.14 -0.43
CA THR A 263 -0.29 2.94 -1.55
C THR A 263 -0.03 4.20 -2.36
N HIS A 264 -0.81 5.27 -2.15
CA HIS A 264 -0.58 6.57 -2.79
C HIS A 264 -0.32 7.65 -1.73
N LEU A 265 -1.37 8.06 -1.03
CA LEU A 265 -1.38 9.29 -0.26
C LEU A 265 -0.38 9.26 0.90
N MET A 266 -0.22 8.14 1.60
CA MET A 266 0.77 7.98 2.68
C MET A 266 2.22 8.08 2.17
N LEU A 267 2.48 7.69 0.92
CA LEU A 267 3.84 7.59 0.38
C LEU A 267 4.35 8.90 -0.23
N GLU A 268 3.46 9.77 -0.70
CA GLU A 268 3.83 11.06 -1.26
C GLU A 268 4.64 11.95 -0.31
N PRO A 269 4.24 12.18 0.95
CA PRO A 269 5.05 12.97 1.87
C PRO A 269 6.41 12.35 2.17
N ILE A 270 6.50 11.02 2.20
CA ILE A 270 7.75 10.27 2.37
C ILE A 270 8.70 10.56 1.20
N ARG A 271 8.17 10.56 -0.04
CA ARG A 271 8.94 10.90 -1.23
C ARG A 271 9.39 12.36 -1.22
N VAL A 272 8.53 13.29 -0.81
CA VAL A 272 8.92 14.70 -0.67
C VAL A 272 10.10 14.83 0.32
N GLU A 273 10.04 14.17 1.48
CA GLU A 273 11.17 14.21 2.41
C GLU A 273 12.42 13.48 1.89
N LEU A 274 12.28 12.44 1.06
CA LEU A 274 13.41 11.81 0.37
C LEU A 274 14.12 12.81 -0.53
N LEU A 275 13.37 13.53 -1.37
CA LEU A 275 13.90 14.56 -2.29
C LEU A 275 14.60 15.70 -1.53
N ARG A 276 14.11 16.04 -0.34
CA ARG A 276 14.63 17.12 0.50
C ARG A 276 15.85 16.73 1.33
N SER A 277 16.01 15.44 1.65
CA SER A 277 16.98 15.00 2.66
C SER A 277 18.10 14.13 2.11
N VAL A 278 17.91 13.53 0.93
CA VAL A 278 18.82 12.52 0.38
C VAL A 278 19.28 12.92 -1.01
N SER A 279 20.59 12.89 -1.24
CA SER A 279 21.17 13.24 -2.54
C SER A 279 20.75 12.24 -3.62
N ASP A 280 20.62 12.72 -4.85
CA ASP A 280 20.38 11.88 -6.03
C ASP A 280 21.49 10.85 -6.31
N LYS A 281 22.65 10.98 -5.66
CA LYS A 281 23.80 10.05 -5.69
C LYS A 281 23.67 8.92 -4.66
N HIS A 282 22.74 9.02 -3.71
CA HIS A 282 22.58 8.04 -2.64
C HIS A 282 21.96 6.73 -3.18
N PRO A 283 22.44 5.53 -2.76
CA PRO A 283 21.87 4.25 -3.23
C PRO A 283 20.38 4.10 -2.92
N VAL A 284 19.94 4.52 -1.72
CA VAL A 284 18.50 4.49 -1.37
C VAL A 284 17.67 5.44 -2.23
N TYR A 285 18.19 6.63 -2.56
CA TYR A 285 17.48 7.56 -3.44
C TYR A 285 17.29 6.95 -4.83
N LYS A 286 18.36 6.42 -5.43
CA LYS A 286 18.33 5.79 -6.76
C LYS A 286 17.29 4.66 -6.82
N LEU A 287 17.23 3.85 -5.77
CA LEU A 287 16.29 2.75 -5.67
C LEU A 287 14.85 3.25 -5.51
N LEU A 288 14.59 4.16 -4.56
CA LEU A 288 13.24 4.60 -4.25
C LEU A 288 12.63 5.48 -5.34
N GLU A 289 13.38 6.42 -5.94
CA GLU A 289 12.83 7.25 -7.02
C GLU A 289 12.38 6.42 -8.23
N HIS A 290 13.04 5.29 -8.50
CA HIS A 290 12.54 4.34 -9.50
C HIS A 290 11.16 3.79 -9.13
N HIS A 291 10.98 3.33 -7.89
CA HIS A 291 9.70 2.78 -7.43
C HIS A 291 8.61 3.84 -7.21
N PHE A 292 9.00 5.08 -6.92
CA PHE A 292 8.10 6.22 -6.75
C PHE A 292 7.69 6.87 -8.07
N THR A 293 8.19 6.40 -9.20
CA THR A 293 7.79 6.92 -10.52
C THR A 293 6.27 6.84 -10.68
N GLN A 294 5.65 7.95 -11.12
CA GLN A 294 4.20 8.18 -11.24
C GLN A 294 3.43 8.44 -9.93
N LEU A 295 4.07 8.34 -8.76
CA LEU A 295 3.38 8.54 -7.49
C LEU A 295 2.72 9.93 -7.38
N PHE A 296 3.41 11.00 -7.79
CA PHE A 296 2.87 12.37 -7.76
C PHE A 296 1.85 12.64 -8.86
N GLY A 297 1.93 11.92 -9.99
CA GLY A 297 0.93 12.00 -11.06
C GLY A 297 -0.38 11.28 -10.74
N ASN A 298 -0.33 10.23 -9.93
CA ASN A 298 -1.50 9.41 -9.59
C ASN A 298 -2.53 10.17 -8.74
N THR A 299 -2.09 11.01 -7.81
CA THR A 299 -3.01 11.77 -6.94
C THR A 299 -3.91 12.75 -7.70
N PRO A 300 -3.40 13.66 -8.56
CA PRO A 300 -4.28 14.50 -9.37
C PRO A 300 -5.12 13.67 -10.35
N ALA A 301 -4.61 12.54 -10.88
CA ALA A 301 -5.42 11.64 -11.70
C ALA A 301 -6.63 11.07 -10.92
N GLY A 302 -6.45 10.70 -9.66
CA GLY A 302 -7.52 10.27 -8.77
C GLY A 302 -8.48 11.41 -8.39
N LEU A 303 -7.95 12.54 -7.92
CA LEU A 303 -8.77 13.67 -7.46
C LEU A 303 -9.59 14.30 -8.58
N ILE A 304 -8.97 14.55 -9.73
CA ILE A 304 -9.62 15.21 -10.87
C ILE A 304 -10.39 14.20 -11.71
N GLY A 305 -9.80 13.03 -12.00
CA GLY A 305 -10.39 12.03 -12.89
C GLY A 305 -11.48 11.18 -12.25
N LEU A 306 -11.47 11.01 -10.93
CA LEU A 306 -12.40 10.13 -10.20
C LEU A 306 -13.19 10.86 -9.11
N LEU A 307 -12.55 11.72 -8.31
CA LEU A 307 -13.19 12.32 -7.12
C LEU A 307 -13.71 13.73 -7.37
N SER A 308 -14.06 14.03 -8.62
CA SER A 308 -14.68 15.29 -9.03
C SER A 308 -16.12 15.08 -9.47
N GLU A 309 -16.92 16.15 -9.36
CA GLU A 309 -18.34 16.18 -9.71
C GLU A 309 -18.57 15.65 -11.13
N GLY A 310 -19.50 14.70 -11.27
CA GLY A 310 -19.97 14.22 -12.56
C GLY A 310 -19.02 13.25 -13.29
N THR A 311 -17.90 12.86 -12.68
CA THR A 311 -17.06 11.76 -13.16
C THR A 311 -17.80 10.43 -13.13
N THR A 312 -17.28 9.41 -13.82
CA THR A 312 -17.87 8.06 -13.80
C THR A 312 -17.87 7.46 -12.40
N TYR A 313 -16.77 7.64 -11.64
CA TYR A 313 -16.69 7.17 -10.26
C TYR A 313 -17.78 7.81 -9.40
N ASP A 314 -17.91 9.14 -9.47
CA ASP A 314 -18.94 9.86 -8.74
C ASP A 314 -20.35 9.35 -9.08
N LYS A 315 -20.62 9.03 -10.35
CA LYS A 315 -21.94 8.54 -10.79
C LYS A 315 -22.25 7.08 -10.43
N THR A 316 -21.25 6.25 -10.14
CA THR A 316 -21.42 4.79 -10.06
C THR A 316 -21.11 4.18 -8.70
N TRP A 317 -20.30 4.85 -7.86
CA TRP A 317 -19.90 4.32 -6.55
C TRP A 317 -20.87 4.74 -5.44
N GLY A 318 -21.07 3.87 -4.46
CA GLY A 318 -22.00 4.08 -3.34
C GLY A 318 -21.74 5.39 -2.58
N TRP A 319 -20.48 5.72 -2.30
CA TRP A 319 -20.12 6.98 -1.66
C TRP A 319 -20.06 8.19 -2.60
N GLY A 320 -19.94 7.96 -3.92
CA GLY A 320 -19.60 9.01 -4.88
C GLY A 320 -18.32 9.77 -4.51
N ALA A 321 -18.12 10.95 -5.09
CA ALA A 321 -16.94 11.78 -4.82
C ALA A 321 -16.94 12.35 -3.39
N THR A 322 -18.05 12.94 -2.96
CA THR A 322 -18.18 13.65 -1.68
C THR A 322 -18.06 12.71 -0.47
N GLY A 323 -18.73 11.57 -0.50
CA GLY A 323 -18.64 10.54 0.54
C GLY A 323 -17.22 10.01 0.68
N THR A 324 -16.57 9.76 -0.46
CA THR A 324 -15.18 9.33 -0.52
C THR A 324 -14.23 10.35 0.11
N LEU A 325 -14.34 11.62 -0.25
CA LEU A 325 -13.47 12.66 0.28
C LEU A 325 -13.67 12.88 1.79
N ARG A 326 -14.90 12.75 2.30
CA ARG A 326 -15.17 12.73 3.75
C ARG A 326 -14.45 11.57 4.44
N PHE A 327 -14.51 10.37 3.87
CA PHE A 327 -13.78 9.21 4.39
C PHE A 327 -12.27 9.47 4.41
N LEU A 328 -11.70 9.96 3.32
CA LEU A 328 -10.27 10.28 3.23
C LEU A 328 -9.86 11.33 4.26
N GLN A 329 -10.62 12.43 4.39
CA GLN A 329 -10.33 13.49 5.35
C GLN A 329 -10.35 12.99 6.80
N GLU A 330 -11.21 12.03 7.12
CA GLU A 330 -11.27 11.43 8.45
C GLU A 330 -10.19 10.37 8.69
N LYS A 331 -9.92 9.51 7.70
CA LYS A 331 -9.09 8.32 7.89
C LYS A 331 -7.61 8.51 7.56
N LEU A 332 -7.25 9.48 6.72
CA LEU A 332 -5.85 9.79 6.43
C LEU A 332 -5.05 10.17 7.69
N PRO A 333 -5.56 11.03 8.60
CA PRO A 333 -4.82 11.36 9.82
C PRO A 333 -4.63 10.19 10.79
N GLU A 334 -5.45 9.14 10.69
CA GLU A 334 -5.36 7.92 11.51
C GLU A 334 -4.40 6.88 10.91
N ALA A 335 -4.03 7.03 9.64
CA ALA A 335 -3.24 6.04 8.93
C ALA A 335 -1.81 5.98 9.49
N SER A 336 -1.33 4.76 9.76
CA SER A 336 -0.01 4.49 10.34
C SER A 336 0.87 3.71 9.37
N PHE A 337 2.12 4.14 9.20
CA PHE A 337 3.09 3.44 8.36
C PHE A 337 3.43 2.05 8.90
N ALA A 338 3.49 1.93 10.24
CA ALA A 338 3.81 0.69 10.94
C ALA A 338 2.70 -0.38 10.79
N GLU A 339 1.46 0.01 10.48
CA GLU A 339 0.35 -0.92 10.25
C GLU A 339 0.31 -1.51 8.82
N GLY A 340 1.50 -1.90 8.33
CA GLY A 340 1.71 -2.48 7.01
C GLY A 340 1.38 -3.98 6.92
N PHE A 341 1.80 -4.60 5.81
CA PHE A 341 1.54 -6.01 5.53
C PHE A 341 1.98 -6.94 6.67
N ASP A 342 3.23 -6.80 7.12
CA ASP A 342 3.82 -7.60 8.19
C ASP A 342 3.06 -7.45 9.52
N TYR A 343 2.67 -6.23 9.89
CA TYR A 343 1.82 -5.99 11.06
C TYR A 343 0.47 -6.70 10.90
N ARG A 344 -0.23 -6.48 9.78
CA ARG A 344 -1.56 -7.07 9.55
C ARG A 344 -1.54 -8.59 9.58
N MET A 345 -0.50 -9.21 9.03
CA MET A 345 -0.38 -10.68 9.04
C MET A 345 -0.14 -11.25 10.44
N ASN A 346 0.40 -10.44 11.35
CA ASN A 346 0.64 -10.81 12.74
C ASN A 346 -0.49 -10.39 13.70
N GLN A 347 -1.43 -9.58 13.23
CA GLN A 347 -2.52 -9.02 14.02
C GLN A 347 -3.87 -9.66 13.67
N ALA A 348 -4.91 -9.28 14.41
CA ALA A 348 -6.30 -9.65 14.15
C ALA A 348 -6.66 -11.15 14.22
N GLY A 349 -5.77 -12.04 14.66
CA GLY A 349 -6.10 -13.47 14.80
C GLY A 349 -6.20 -14.21 13.45
N LEU A 350 -5.66 -13.65 12.37
CA LEU A 350 -5.75 -14.26 11.04
C LEU A 350 -4.81 -15.46 10.85
N GLN A 351 -3.84 -15.64 11.75
CA GLN A 351 -2.95 -16.81 11.78
C GLN A 351 -3.70 -18.15 11.98
N TYR A 352 -4.94 -18.11 12.49
CA TYR A 352 -5.75 -19.32 12.63
C TYR A 352 -6.33 -19.84 11.30
N ILE A 353 -6.29 -19.03 10.23
CA ILE A 353 -6.76 -19.40 8.91
C ILE A 353 -5.64 -20.19 8.19
N PRO A 354 -5.87 -21.47 7.85
CA PRO A 354 -4.81 -22.32 7.33
C PRO A 354 -4.39 -21.94 5.91
N VAL A 355 -5.35 -21.67 5.04
CA VAL A 355 -5.12 -21.26 3.64
C VAL A 355 -5.49 -19.79 3.52
N TYR A 356 -4.50 -18.92 3.35
CA TYR A 356 -4.72 -17.47 3.24
C TYR A 356 -3.82 -16.93 2.11
N PRO A 357 -4.32 -16.92 0.85
CA PRO A 357 -3.50 -16.59 -0.31
C PRO A 357 -2.80 -15.23 -0.24
N TYR A 358 -3.47 -14.17 0.23
CA TYR A 358 -2.82 -12.86 0.38
C TYR A 358 -1.64 -12.90 1.35
N ARG A 359 -1.79 -13.56 2.51
CA ARG A 359 -0.70 -13.77 3.46
C ARG A 359 0.43 -14.58 2.84
N ASP A 360 0.09 -15.72 2.25
CA ASP A 360 1.09 -16.70 1.85
C ASP A 360 1.90 -16.21 0.64
N TYR A 361 1.25 -15.64 -0.38
CA TYR A 361 1.94 -15.04 -1.52
C TYR A 361 2.55 -13.68 -1.18
N GLY A 362 1.88 -12.85 -0.37
CA GLY A 362 2.45 -11.60 0.12
C GLY A 362 3.75 -11.84 0.89
N GLN A 363 3.80 -12.85 1.76
CA GLN A 363 5.02 -13.20 2.51
C GLN A 363 6.13 -13.70 1.58
N MET A 364 5.78 -14.43 0.52
CA MET A 364 6.75 -14.83 -0.50
C MET A 364 7.41 -13.61 -1.15
N HIS A 365 6.62 -12.61 -1.55
CA HIS A 365 7.15 -11.38 -2.14
C HIS A 365 7.92 -10.53 -1.13
N TRP A 366 7.41 -10.39 0.10
CA TRP A 366 8.09 -9.70 1.19
C TRP A 366 9.50 -10.25 1.43
N ASN A 367 9.63 -11.57 1.59
CA ASN A 367 10.91 -12.23 1.80
C ASN A 367 11.87 -12.04 0.62
N ALA A 368 11.34 -12.03 -0.61
CA ALA A 368 12.15 -11.79 -1.81
C ALA A 368 12.68 -10.35 -1.86
N LEU A 369 11.83 -9.36 -1.54
CA LEU A 369 12.21 -7.95 -1.46
C LEU A 369 13.24 -7.71 -0.36
N GLU A 370 13.00 -8.21 0.85
CA GLU A 370 13.92 -8.07 1.99
C GLU A 370 15.31 -8.65 1.66
N LYS A 371 15.34 -9.84 1.05
CA LYS A 371 16.58 -10.47 0.58
C LYS A 371 17.29 -9.63 -0.48
N PHE A 372 16.55 -9.12 -1.46
CA PHE A 372 17.10 -8.25 -2.50
C PHE A 372 17.70 -6.98 -1.90
N LEU A 373 16.98 -6.30 -1.02
CA LEU A 373 17.38 -5.05 -0.38
C LEU A 373 18.60 -5.24 0.52
N THR A 374 18.65 -6.35 1.27
CA THR A 374 19.82 -6.73 2.06
C THR A 374 21.06 -6.85 1.19
N LEU A 375 20.97 -7.56 0.06
CA LEU A 375 22.08 -7.74 -0.88
C LEU A 375 22.44 -6.43 -1.61
N TYR A 376 21.45 -5.58 -1.89
CA TYR A 376 21.64 -4.30 -2.54
C TYR A 376 22.39 -3.31 -1.65
N LEU A 377 22.06 -3.25 -0.35
CA LEU A 377 22.65 -2.31 0.59
C LEU A 377 23.98 -2.80 1.20
N GLU A 378 24.23 -4.12 1.23
CA GLU A 378 25.43 -4.69 1.83
C GLU A 378 26.76 -4.07 1.34
N PRO A 379 26.98 -3.79 0.04
CA PRO A 379 28.21 -3.17 -0.42
C PRO A 379 28.48 -1.78 0.16
N TYR A 380 27.42 -1.03 0.51
CA TYR A 380 27.53 0.36 0.96
C TYR A 380 27.77 0.47 2.47
N TYR A 381 27.17 -0.43 3.27
CA TYR A 381 27.23 -0.41 4.74
C TYR A 381 28.03 -1.58 5.34
N SER A 382 28.82 -2.29 4.52
CA SER A 382 29.74 -3.32 5.01
C SER A 382 31.12 -2.75 5.31
N THR A 383 31.81 -3.40 6.24
CA THR A 383 33.16 -3.01 6.67
C THR A 383 34.23 -2.95 5.57
N ASN A 384 33.91 -3.44 4.36
CA ASN A 384 34.76 -3.43 3.17
C ASN A 384 34.51 -2.21 2.25
N ALA A 385 33.46 -1.41 2.46
CA ALA A 385 33.18 -0.16 1.73
C ALA A 385 34.37 0.81 1.79
N LYS A 386 35.19 0.71 2.84
CA LYS A 386 36.46 1.44 3.00
C LYS A 386 37.51 1.19 1.90
N LYS A 387 37.44 0.09 1.13
CA LYS A 387 38.50 -0.23 0.16
C LYS A 387 38.22 0.27 -1.26
N SER A 388 36.97 0.34 -1.71
CA SER A 388 36.68 0.74 -3.09
C SER A 388 36.91 2.25 -3.33
N SER A 389 36.53 3.12 -2.39
CA SER A 389 36.69 4.58 -2.52
C SER A 389 38.14 5.07 -2.29
N LEU A 390 38.89 4.41 -1.40
CA LEU A 390 40.31 4.70 -1.15
C LEU A 390 41.25 4.13 -2.23
N ASP A 391 40.85 3.07 -2.95
CA ASP A 391 41.65 2.52 -4.05
C ASP A 391 41.37 3.26 -5.38
N ALA A 392 40.16 3.79 -5.59
CA ALA A 392 39.84 4.65 -6.73
C ALA A 392 40.66 5.96 -6.72
N SER A 393 40.80 6.58 -5.55
CA SER A 393 41.62 7.79 -5.35
C SER A 393 43.13 7.55 -5.38
N LYS A 394 43.60 6.30 -5.24
CA LYS A 394 45.02 5.93 -5.28
C LYS A 394 45.52 5.37 -6.62
N SER A 395 44.65 5.17 -7.61
CA SER A 395 45.05 4.63 -8.92
C SER A 395 45.83 5.63 -9.82
N LYS A 396 46.11 6.85 -9.34
CA LYS A 396 47.07 7.78 -9.97
C LYS A 396 48.30 8.05 -9.07
N SER A 397 49.15 7.05 -8.84
CA SER A 397 50.61 7.25 -8.86
C SER A 397 51.41 5.94 -8.69
N SER A 398 52.31 5.73 -9.63
CA SER A 398 53.63 5.07 -9.57
C SER A 398 53.89 3.80 -8.72
N SER A 399 54.42 2.82 -9.46
CA SER A 399 55.29 1.71 -9.10
C SER A 399 56.31 1.91 -7.96
N LYS A 400 56.47 0.88 -7.10
CA LYS A 400 57.71 0.06 -6.98
C LYS A 400 57.67 -0.94 -5.79
N SER A 401 58.08 -2.16 -6.11
CA SER A 401 58.81 -3.20 -5.33
C SER A 401 58.70 -3.33 -3.79
N LYS A 402 58.27 -4.54 -3.40
CA LYS A 402 58.50 -5.32 -2.16
C LYS A 402 60.00 -5.41 -1.72
N PRO A 403 60.36 -5.73 -0.45
CA PRO A 403 60.17 -7.09 0.10
C PRO A 403 59.85 -7.28 1.60
N LYS A 404 59.49 -8.53 1.91
CA LYS A 404 59.06 -9.21 3.16
C LYS A 404 60.05 -9.10 4.34
N ALA A 405 59.56 -9.23 5.59
CA ALA A 405 59.82 -10.39 6.47
C ALA A 405 59.25 -10.27 7.92
N ALA A 406 58.89 -11.45 8.45
CA ALA A 406 59.04 -11.94 9.84
C ALA A 406 58.09 -11.52 11.00
N SER A 407 57.28 -12.52 11.36
CA SER A 407 56.81 -13.02 12.68
C SER A 407 57.36 -12.43 14.00
N LYS A 408 56.48 -12.31 15.02
CA LYS A 408 56.41 -13.13 16.27
C LYS A 408 55.43 -12.49 17.28
N SER A 409 54.50 -13.29 17.83
CA SER A 409 54.43 -13.80 19.24
C SER A 409 53.54 -12.95 20.16
N GLU A 410 52.43 -13.53 20.61
CA GLU A 410 52.12 -13.86 22.01
C GLU A 410 51.46 -12.73 22.83
N SER A 411 50.23 -12.97 23.28
CA SER A 411 49.97 -13.39 24.68
C SER A 411 48.48 -13.30 25.00
N ASN A 412 47.99 -14.37 25.61
CA ASN A 412 46.66 -14.45 26.22
C ASN A 412 46.68 -13.75 27.58
N SER A 413 45.76 -12.81 27.80
CA SER A 413 45.29 -12.49 29.15
C SER A 413 43.78 -12.28 29.12
N LYS A 414 43.05 -13.30 29.60
CA LYS A 414 41.63 -13.19 29.95
C LYS A 414 41.51 -12.27 31.17
N GLN A 415 40.79 -11.16 31.02
CA GLN A 415 40.21 -10.44 32.15
C GLN A 415 38.81 -9.94 31.81
N ASN A 416 37.91 -10.18 32.76
CA ASN A 416 36.50 -9.86 32.82
C ASN A 416 36.11 -8.55 32.13
N LYS A 417 35.11 -8.60 31.23
CA LYS A 417 34.32 -7.44 30.82
C LYS A 417 32.85 -7.70 31.11
N GLY A 418 32.29 -6.84 31.96
CA GLY A 418 30.85 -6.66 32.05
C GLY A 418 30.27 -6.33 30.68
N SER A 419 29.03 -6.78 30.47
CA SER A 419 28.26 -6.59 29.25
C SER A 419 28.11 -5.09 28.94
N LYS A 420 28.96 -4.59 28.05
CA LYS A 420 28.66 -3.41 27.23
C LYS A 420 28.09 -3.97 25.94
N HIS A 421 26.86 -3.58 25.58
CA HIS A 421 26.34 -3.74 24.23
C HIS A 421 27.40 -3.20 23.26
N LYS A 422 28.06 -4.10 22.53
CA LYS A 422 28.90 -3.72 21.40
C LYS A 422 27.94 -3.38 20.27
N THR A 423 27.73 -2.09 20.02
CA THR A 423 27.22 -1.60 18.74
C THR A 423 28.06 -2.26 17.64
N SER A 424 27.39 -2.96 16.72
CA SER A 424 28.08 -3.66 15.64
C SER A 424 28.72 -2.62 14.70
N LYS A 425 29.83 -2.95 14.03
CA LYS A 425 30.49 -1.98 13.14
C LYS A 425 29.61 -1.54 11.94
N LYS A 426 28.55 -2.31 11.61
CA LYS A 426 27.53 -1.92 10.62
C LYS A 426 26.62 -0.79 11.12
N SER A 427 26.29 -0.75 12.42
CA SER A 427 25.51 0.36 12.99
C SER A 427 26.28 1.68 12.93
N LEU A 428 27.62 1.61 12.99
CA LEU A 428 28.48 2.80 12.99
C LEU A 428 28.61 3.47 11.61
N GLU A 429 28.46 2.74 10.50
CA GLU A 429 28.48 3.34 9.16
C GLU A 429 27.14 4.02 8.82
N LEU A 430 26.03 3.47 9.32
CA LEU A 430 24.70 4.07 9.21
C LEU A 430 24.53 5.31 10.09
N GLU A 431 25.13 5.34 11.29
CA GLU A 431 25.14 6.53 12.14
C GLU A 431 25.84 7.73 11.46
N LEU A 432 26.78 7.48 10.55
CA LEU A 432 27.48 8.52 9.78
C LEU A 432 26.74 8.95 8.51
N ASP A 433 25.69 8.23 8.14
CA ASP A 433 24.85 8.56 6.99
C ASP A 433 23.84 9.64 7.38
N THR A 434 24.30 10.89 7.35
CA THR A 434 23.47 12.03 7.76
C THR A 434 22.27 12.25 6.84
N GLU A 435 22.32 11.79 5.60
CA GLU A 435 21.21 11.90 4.64
C GLU A 435 20.05 10.99 5.05
N LEU A 436 20.31 9.70 5.29
CA LEU A 436 19.26 8.77 5.72
C LEU A 436 18.69 9.13 7.10
N GLN A 437 19.53 9.57 8.03
CA GLN A 437 19.04 9.98 9.35
C GLN A 437 18.18 11.24 9.28
N SER A 438 18.53 12.19 8.39
CA SER A 438 17.71 13.38 8.15
C SER A 438 16.38 13.00 7.50
N TRP A 439 16.39 12.08 6.53
CA TRP A 439 15.18 11.58 5.91
C TRP A 439 14.24 10.89 6.91
N ALA A 440 14.77 10.03 7.79
CA ALA A 440 14.00 9.39 8.86
C ALA A 440 13.36 10.41 9.79
N SER A 441 14.18 11.34 10.30
CA SER A 441 13.72 12.39 11.21
C SER A 441 12.68 13.33 10.57
N ALA A 442 12.79 13.63 9.28
CA ALA A 442 11.83 14.48 8.60
C ALA A 442 10.52 13.73 8.30
N SER A 443 10.62 12.52 7.75
CA SER A 443 9.45 11.71 7.36
C SER A 443 8.55 11.38 8.55
N CYS A 444 9.10 11.13 9.74
CA CYS A 444 8.28 10.81 10.92
C CYS A 444 7.49 12.01 11.47
N THR A 445 7.76 13.23 11.01
CA THR A 445 6.96 14.41 11.37
C THR A 445 5.73 14.58 10.47
N VAL A 446 5.72 13.95 9.30
CA VAL A 446 4.67 14.07 8.29
C VAL A 446 3.87 12.78 8.06
N VAL A 447 4.39 11.63 8.53
CA VAL A 447 3.70 10.33 8.48
C VAL A 447 3.76 9.65 9.83
N ASN A 448 2.59 9.26 10.36
CA ASN A 448 2.47 8.58 11.65
C ASN A 448 3.25 7.25 11.65
N ASP A 449 3.98 7.01 12.74
CA ASP A 449 4.77 5.80 13.00
C ASP A 449 5.78 5.44 11.90
N PHE A 450 6.19 6.41 11.06
CA PHE A 450 7.40 6.24 10.26
C PHE A 450 8.62 6.31 11.19
N PRO A 451 9.68 5.49 10.98
CA PRO A 451 10.86 5.52 11.84
C PRO A 451 11.51 6.92 11.89
N CYS A 452 11.64 7.51 13.08
CA CYS A 452 12.33 8.79 13.26
C CYS A 452 13.85 8.69 13.21
N HIS A 453 14.39 7.48 13.28
CA HIS A 453 15.82 7.20 13.29
C HIS A 453 16.05 5.74 12.87
N PHE A 454 17.09 5.48 12.08
CA PHE A 454 17.48 4.12 11.74
C PHE A 454 18.65 3.68 12.63
N HIS A 455 18.44 2.68 13.47
CA HIS A 455 19.44 2.20 14.42
C HIS A 455 20.44 1.24 13.79
N ASP A 456 19.97 0.44 12.83
CA ASP A 456 20.81 -0.43 12.03
C ASP A 456 20.26 -0.60 10.61
N ILE A 457 21.00 -1.36 9.80
CA ILE A 457 20.65 -1.55 8.39
C ILE A 457 19.40 -2.40 8.22
N ASP A 458 19.03 -3.22 9.22
CA ASP A 458 17.83 -4.03 9.15
C ASP A 458 16.58 -3.14 9.27
N ASP A 459 16.64 -2.06 10.07
CA ASP A 459 15.58 -1.02 10.09
C ASP A 459 15.36 -0.38 8.71
N VAL A 460 16.46 -0.05 8.02
CA VAL A 460 16.41 0.53 6.67
C VAL A 460 15.83 -0.48 5.69
N VAL A 461 16.34 -1.71 5.70
CA VAL A 461 15.84 -2.80 4.83
C VAL A 461 14.36 -3.03 5.05
N HIS A 462 13.90 -3.09 6.30
CA HIS A 462 12.50 -3.27 6.65
C HIS A 462 11.63 -2.11 6.13
N THR A 463 12.06 -0.87 6.36
CA THR A 463 11.35 0.34 5.89
C THR A 463 11.23 0.36 4.37
N LEU A 464 12.32 0.09 3.65
CA LEU A 464 12.32 0.01 2.19
C LEU A 464 11.47 -1.15 1.68
N THR A 465 11.49 -2.30 2.37
CA THR A 465 10.63 -3.44 2.05
C THR A 465 9.16 -3.04 2.14
N SER A 466 8.76 -2.35 3.22
CA SER A 466 7.38 -1.85 3.41
C SER A 466 6.97 -0.88 2.29
N ILE A 467 7.79 0.11 1.96
CA ILE A 467 7.51 1.08 0.88
C ILE A 467 7.36 0.37 -0.47
N ILE A 468 8.33 -0.45 -0.85
CA ILE A 468 8.33 -1.11 -2.17
C ILE A 468 7.21 -2.16 -2.26
N PHE A 469 6.92 -2.88 -1.18
CA PHE A 469 5.80 -3.81 -1.12
C PHE A 469 4.47 -3.10 -1.33
N ARG A 470 4.27 -1.92 -0.72
CA ARG A 470 3.06 -1.10 -0.90
C ARG A 470 2.89 -0.67 -2.36
N LEU A 471 3.95 -0.13 -2.97
CA LEU A 471 3.94 0.39 -4.35
C LEU A 471 3.76 -0.70 -5.40
N THR A 472 4.21 -1.93 -5.11
CA THR A 472 4.19 -3.03 -6.08
C THR A 472 3.11 -4.04 -5.74
N VAL A 473 3.34 -4.91 -4.76
CA VAL A 473 2.48 -6.05 -4.45
C VAL A 473 1.11 -5.59 -3.94
N GLN A 474 1.09 -4.72 -2.92
CA GLN A 474 -0.17 -4.32 -2.29
C GLN A 474 -1.05 -3.52 -3.25
N HIS A 475 -0.48 -2.51 -3.93
CA HIS A 475 -1.21 -1.73 -4.93
C HIS A 475 -1.82 -2.62 -6.02
N HIS A 476 -1.07 -3.57 -6.60
CA HIS A 476 -1.62 -4.44 -7.65
C HIS A 476 -2.61 -5.48 -7.16
N VAL A 477 -2.55 -5.89 -5.88
CA VAL A 477 -3.63 -6.70 -5.30
C VAL A 477 -4.89 -5.85 -5.19
N MET A 478 -4.74 -4.61 -4.71
CA MET A 478 -5.84 -3.72 -4.34
C MET A 478 -6.45 -2.91 -5.48
N ASN A 479 -5.78 -2.85 -6.63
CA ASN A 479 -6.13 -2.04 -7.79
C ASN A 479 -5.74 -2.76 -9.10
N SER A 480 -5.89 -2.11 -10.26
CA SER A 480 -5.47 -2.65 -11.56
C SER A 480 -6.20 -3.96 -11.91
N ASP A 481 -5.50 -4.95 -12.48
CA ASP A 481 -6.10 -6.21 -12.94
C ASP A 481 -6.74 -7.01 -11.79
N GLY A 482 -6.23 -6.84 -10.56
CA GLY A 482 -6.81 -7.46 -9.37
C GLY A 482 -8.26 -7.06 -9.15
N THR A 483 -8.56 -5.77 -9.30
CA THR A 483 -9.91 -5.18 -9.20
C THR A 483 -10.82 -5.73 -10.30
N HIS A 484 -10.39 -5.66 -11.56
CA HIS A 484 -11.18 -6.16 -12.72
C HIS A 484 -11.54 -7.63 -12.57
N HIS A 485 -10.58 -8.45 -12.16
CA HIS A 485 -10.79 -9.88 -12.03
C HIS A 485 -11.57 -10.31 -10.78
N SER A 486 -11.75 -9.44 -9.79
CA SER A 486 -12.33 -9.78 -8.46
C SER A 486 -13.65 -9.08 -8.13
N ILE A 487 -14.04 -8.06 -8.90
CA ILE A 487 -15.23 -7.23 -8.66
C ILE A 487 -16.11 -7.23 -9.91
N SER A 488 -16.43 -8.42 -10.38
CA SER A 488 -17.31 -8.61 -11.53
C SER A 488 -18.78 -8.55 -11.15
N TYR A 489 -19.57 -7.89 -11.98
CA TYR A 489 -21.02 -7.93 -11.88
C TYR A 489 -21.57 -9.36 -12.13
N PRO A 490 -22.76 -9.66 -11.59
CA PRO A 490 -23.54 -8.81 -10.68
C PRO A 490 -23.20 -8.99 -9.20
N PHE A 491 -22.57 -10.10 -8.80
CA PHE A 491 -22.55 -10.49 -7.38
C PHE A 491 -21.28 -10.12 -6.61
N SER A 492 -20.21 -9.70 -7.28
CA SER A 492 -18.93 -9.38 -6.64
C SER A 492 -18.73 -7.89 -6.37
N LEU A 493 -19.67 -7.04 -6.78
CA LEU A 493 -19.68 -5.58 -6.60
C LEU A 493 -20.59 -5.13 -5.46
#